data_AF-A0A3C0XPU5-F1
#
_entry.id   AF-A0A3C0XPU5-F1
#
_cell.length_a   1.000
_cell.length_b   1.000
_cell.length_c   1.000
_cell.angle_alpha   90.00
_cell.angle_beta   90.00
_cell.angle_gamma   90.00
#
_symmetry.space_group_name_H-M   'P 1'
#
loop_
_entity.id
_entity.type
_entity.pdbx_description
1 polymer ?
#
loop_
_entity_poly.entity_id
_entity_poly.type
_entity_poly.pdbx_seq_one_letter_code
_entity_poly.pdbx_strand_id
1 'polypeptide(L)'
;MADRARAHRRLVALRLRRGARRPHRASPGGPVAMDVYIEIAVGIAALLVLSRIVAGVPGERAYRRATVFIGVLLVCVALTILTIGARSPYTHANLSAGYDPHYDFTAQISTGDDTSFMGVSPQAAPTAADPVVRGAHLYVTEGCATCHGLEGRGAPVGPAIVGQDAKTITQRVRQGPGGMPRFSPDGLTDQEIADITAYLASIVTNK
;
A
#
# COMPACT_ATOMS: atom_id res chain seq x y z
N MET A 1 38.22 -25.08 -15.99
CA MET A 1 37.29 -23.93 -16.18
C MET A 1 35.89 -24.32 -16.67
N ALA A 2 35.73 -25.39 -17.48
CA ALA A 2 34.43 -25.81 -18.00
C ALA A 2 33.38 -26.24 -16.94
N ASP A 3 33.82 -26.74 -15.77
CA ASP A 3 32.88 -27.19 -14.72
C ASP A 3 32.20 -26.07 -13.93
N ARG A 4 32.88 -24.92 -13.74
CA ARG A 4 32.25 -23.76 -13.08
C ARG A 4 31.14 -23.16 -13.95
N ALA A 5 31.32 -23.16 -15.28
CA ALA A 5 30.30 -22.71 -16.22
C ALA A 5 29.06 -23.62 -16.23
N ARG A 6 29.26 -24.95 -16.09
CA ARG A 6 28.15 -25.91 -15.98
C ARG A 6 27.39 -25.79 -14.66
N ALA A 7 28.10 -25.59 -13.55
CA ALA A 7 27.48 -25.36 -12.24
C ALA A 7 26.64 -24.07 -12.21
N HIS A 8 27.15 -22.98 -12.80
CA HIS A 8 26.42 -21.71 -12.88
C HIS A 8 25.15 -21.83 -13.72
N ARG A 9 25.21 -22.49 -14.89
CA ARG A 9 24.01 -22.72 -15.73
C ARG A 9 22.94 -23.56 -15.04
N ARG A 10 23.33 -24.56 -14.23
CA ARG A 10 22.39 -25.34 -13.42
C ARG A 10 21.71 -24.51 -12.32
N LEU A 11 22.45 -23.62 -11.65
CA LEU A 11 21.89 -22.75 -10.62
C LEU A 11 20.93 -21.70 -11.19
N VAL A 12 21.24 -21.11 -12.35
CA VAL A 12 20.36 -20.19 -13.06
C VAL A 12 19.08 -20.90 -13.51
N ALA A 13 19.18 -22.10 -14.07
CA ALA A 13 18.01 -22.89 -14.47
C ALA A 13 17.12 -23.31 -13.29
N LEU A 14 17.70 -23.57 -12.12
CA LEU A 14 16.96 -23.90 -10.90
C LEU A 14 16.25 -22.67 -10.30
N ARG A 15 16.82 -21.46 -10.41
CA ARG A 15 16.16 -20.20 -10.03
C ARG A 15 14.97 -19.88 -10.93
N LEU A 16 15.10 -20.07 -12.24
CA LEU A 16 14.01 -19.84 -13.19
C LEU A 16 12.81 -20.77 -12.96
N ARG A 17 13.06 -22.03 -12.55
CA ARG A 17 11.98 -22.97 -12.19
C ARG A 17 11.26 -22.64 -10.88
N ARG A 18 11.92 -21.95 -9.94
CA ARG A 18 11.30 -21.50 -8.67
C ARG A 18 10.54 -20.18 -8.82
N GLY A 19 10.85 -19.37 -9.83
CA GLY A 19 10.17 -18.11 -10.14
C GLY A 19 8.88 -18.23 -10.94
N ALA A 20 8.57 -19.41 -11.49
CA ALA A 20 7.31 -19.64 -12.21
C ALA A 20 6.12 -19.73 -11.23
N ARG A 21 5.63 -18.56 -10.78
CA ARG A 21 4.39 -18.46 -10.01
C ARG A 21 3.24 -19.05 -10.83
N ARG A 22 2.46 -19.93 -10.19
CA ARG A 22 1.20 -20.41 -10.76
C ARG A 22 0.30 -19.20 -11.05
N PRO A 23 -0.40 -19.15 -12.20
CA PRO A 23 -1.31 -18.06 -12.49
C PRO A 23 -2.33 -17.94 -11.36
N HIS A 24 -2.49 -16.72 -10.82
CA HIS A 24 -3.50 -16.42 -9.83
C HIS A 24 -4.86 -16.83 -10.40
N ARG A 25 -5.45 -17.88 -9.81
CA ARG A 25 -6.82 -18.28 -10.13
C ARG A 25 -7.71 -17.25 -9.44
N ALA A 26 -8.33 -16.36 -10.23
CA ALA A 26 -9.30 -15.41 -9.71
C ALA A 26 -10.37 -16.18 -8.91
N SER A 27 -10.46 -15.91 -7.61
CA SER A 27 -11.55 -16.45 -6.79
C SER A 27 -12.88 -15.87 -7.30
N PRO A 28 -13.88 -16.70 -7.58
CA PRO A 28 -15.15 -16.23 -8.10
C PRO A 28 -15.90 -15.45 -7.00
N GLY A 29 -16.22 -14.19 -7.31
CA GLY A 29 -17.32 -13.40 -6.73
C GLY A 29 -17.54 -13.49 -5.22
N GLY A 30 -16.74 -12.76 -4.45
CA GLY A 30 -17.09 -12.42 -3.06
C GLY A 30 -18.27 -11.44 -2.96
N PRO A 31 -18.81 -11.20 -1.75
CA PRO A 31 -20.02 -10.40 -1.48
C PRO A 31 -20.00 -8.97 -2.05
N VAL A 32 -18.81 -8.43 -2.35
CA VAL A 32 -18.59 -7.14 -3.01
C VAL A 32 -19.28 -6.98 -4.37
N ALA A 33 -19.55 -8.07 -5.11
CA ALA A 33 -20.25 -7.96 -6.38
C ALA A 33 -21.68 -7.44 -6.19
N MET A 34 -22.41 -7.89 -5.17
CA MET A 34 -23.80 -7.49 -4.95
C MET A 34 -23.91 -6.04 -4.46
N ASP A 35 -22.97 -5.55 -3.66
CA ASP A 35 -22.97 -4.16 -3.18
C ASP A 35 -22.75 -3.14 -4.31
N VAL A 36 -21.90 -3.47 -5.29
CA VAL A 36 -21.67 -2.62 -6.46
C VAL A 36 -22.92 -2.52 -7.34
N TYR A 37 -23.67 -3.61 -7.51
CA TYR A 37 -24.93 -3.59 -8.26
C TYR A 37 -25.99 -2.72 -7.58
N ILE A 38 -26.05 -2.72 -6.25
CA ILE A 38 -26.99 -1.88 -5.49
C ILE A 38 -26.64 -0.40 -5.64
N GLU A 39 -25.36 -0.01 -5.54
CA GLU A 39 -24.97 1.40 -5.72
C GLU A 39 -25.22 1.91 -7.14
N ILE A 40 -24.96 1.08 -8.16
CA ILE A 40 -25.26 1.42 -9.56
C ILE A 40 -26.78 1.58 -9.76
N ALA A 41 -27.59 0.67 -9.20
CA ALA A 41 -29.05 0.74 -9.31
C ALA A 41 -29.63 1.98 -8.64
N VAL A 42 -29.14 2.36 -7.45
CA VAL A 42 -29.53 3.59 -6.75
C VAL A 42 -29.13 4.83 -7.53
N GLY A 43 -27.91 4.84 -8.10
CA GLY A 43 -27.44 5.94 -8.96
C GLY A 43 -28.30 6.13 -10.21
N ILE A 44 -28.63 5.04 -10.91
CA ILE A 44 -29.52 5.08 -12.09
C ILE A 44 -30.92 5.57 -11.71
N ALA A 45 -31.49 5.07 -10.62
CA ALA A 45 -32.81 5.50 -10.15
C ALA A 45 -32.84 7.00 -9.82
N ALA A 46 -31.82 7.52 -9.13
CA ALA A 46 -31.70 8.95 -8.83
C ALA A 46 -31.61 9.80 -10.11
N LEU A 47 -30.82 9.36 -11.08
CA LEU A 47 -30.66 10.05 -12.37
C LEU A 47 -31.98 10.10 -13.15
N LEU A 48 -32.74 8.99 -13.16
CA LEU A 48 -34.05 8.92 -13.81
C LEU A 48 -35.07 9.84 -13.13
N VAL A 49 -35.12 9.89 -11.80
CA VAL A 49 -36.00 10.81 -11.06
C VAL A 49 -35.65 12.27 -11.36
N LEU A 50 -34.37 12.62 -11.32
CA LEU A 50 -33.89 13.98 -11.63
C LEU A 50 -34.19 14.37 -13.08
N SER A 51 -34.07 13.44 -14.03
CA SER A 51 -34.41 13.70 -15.44
C SER A 51 -35.88 14.08 -15.63
N ARG A 52 -36.80 13.48 -14.87
CA ARG A 52 -38.23 13.81 -14.93
C ARG A 52 -38.55 15.14 -14.27
N ILE A 53 -37.87 15.49 -13.18
CA ILE A 53 -38.06 16.78 -12.50
C ILE A 53 -37.66 17.93 -13.43
N VAL A 54 -36.54 17.82 -14.14
CA VAL A 54 -36.09 18.87 -15.05
C VAL A 54 -36.94 18.98 -16.32
N ALA A 55 -37.55 17.86 -16.77
CA ALA A 55 -38.48 17.88 -17.90
C ALA A 55 -39.79 18.63 -17.60
N GLY A 56 -40.18 18.76 -16.33
CA GLY A 56 -41.47 19.32 -15.90
C GLY A 56 -41.52 20.83 -15.61
N VAL A 57 -40.42 21.58 -15.70
CA VAL A 57 -40.36 23.01 -15.32
C VAL A 57 -40.45 23.90 -16.57
N PRO A 58 -41.63 24.43 -16.97
CA PRO A 58 -41.72 25.30 -18.15
C PRO A 58 -41.01 26.64 -17.92
N GLY A 59 -40.20 27.10 -18.89
CA GLY A 59 -39.74 28.50 -18.97
C GLY A 59 -38.26 28.80 -18.69
N GLU A 60 -37.41 27.82 -18.34
CA GLU A 60 -35.98 28.10 -18.10
C GLU A 60 -35.07 27.74 -19.28
N ARG A 61 -34.27 28.72 -19.70
CA ARG A 61 -33.30 28.65 -20.81
C ARG A 61 -32.46 27.36 -20.67
N ALA A 62 -32.42 26.56 -21.73
CA ALA A 62 -31.80 25.22 -21.78
C ALA A 62 -30.42 25.12 -21.10
N TYR A 63 -29.66 26.21 -21.08
CA TYR A 63 -28.38 26.33 -20.38
C TYR A 63 -28.46 26.07 -18.87
N ARG A 64 -29.44 26.64 -18.15
CA ARG A 64 -29.59 26.45 -16.69
C ARG A 64 -29.90 24.99 -16.35
N ARG A 65 -30.71 24.32 -17.18
CA ARG A 65 -31.00 22.89 -17.06
C ARG A 65 -29.74 22.06 -17.29
N ALA A 66 -28.98 22.35 -18.34
CA ALA A 66 -27.73 21.65 -18.64
C ALA A 66 -26.70 21.80 -17.51
N THR A 67 -26.52 23.00 -16.94
CA THR A 67 -25.58 23.24 -15.84
C THR A 67 -25.98 22.46 -14.58
N VAL A 68 -27.26 22.42 -14.21
CA VAL A 68 -27.73 21.64 -13.05
C VAL A 68 -27.52 20.14 -13.27
N PHE A 69 -27.85 19.63 -14.46
CA PHE A 69 -27.62 18.22 -14.79
C PHE A 69 -26.14 17.83 -14.73
N ILE A 70 -25.26 18.65 -15.33
CA ILE A 70 -23.82 18.41 -15.32
C ILE A 70 -23.29 18.46 -13.88
N GLY A 71 -23.75 19.42 -13.07
CA GLY A 71 -23.37 19.50 -11.65
C GLY A 71 -23.77 18.26 -10.85
N VAL A 72 -25.01 17.79 -11.00
CA VAL A 72 -25.49 16.57 -10.34
C VAL A 72 -24.70 15.35 -10.81
N LEU A 73 -24.45 15.21 -12.11
CA LEU A 73 -23.67 14.11 -12.67
C LEU A 73 -22.25 14.08 -12.08
N LEU A 74 -21.58 15.22 -12.00
CA LEU A 74 -20.23 15.32 -11.44
C LEU A 74 -20.19 14.96 -9.96
N VAL A 75 -21.18 15.40 -9.18
CA VAL A 75 -21.28 15.03 -7.76
C VAL A 75 -21.52 13.53 -7.61
N CYS A 76 -22.41 12.94 -8.40
CA CYS A 76 -22.64 11.49 -8.39
C CYS A 76 -21.36 10.72 -8.72
N VAL A 77 -20.64 11.10 -9.78
CA VAL A 77 -19.37 10.46 -10.17
C VAL A 77 -18.32 10.61 -9.06
N ALA A 78 -18.18 11.79 -8.46
CA ALA A 78 -17.23 12.03 -7.37
C ALA A 78 -17.55 11.16 -6.13
N LEU A 79 -18.83 11.06 -5.76
CA LEU A 79 -19.27 10.20 -4.66
C LEU A 79 -19.02 8.72 -4.98
N THR A 80 -19.30 8.26 -6.19
CA THR A 80 -19.02 6.87 -6.60
C THR A 80 -17.52 6.56 -6.56
N ILE A 81 -16.66 7.48 -7.03
CA ILE A 81 -15.21 7.30 -6.94
C ILE A 81 -14.77 7.24 -5.47
N LEU A 82 -15.34 8.08 -4.62
CA LEU A 82 -15.05 8.08 -3.18
C LEU A 82 -15.52 6.79 -2.50
N THR A 83 -16.70 6.25 -2.83
CA THR A 83 -17.20 4.99 -2.25
C THR A 83 -16.38 3.80 -2.73
N ILE A 84 -16.04 3.75 -4.02
CA ILE A 84 -15.11 2.75 -4.57
C ILE A 84 -13.77 2.86 -3.86
N GLY A 85 -13.20 4.06 -3.70
CA GLY A 85 -11.95 4.25 -2.96
C GLY A 85 -12.04 3.78 -1.51
N ALA A 86 -13.10 4.17 -0.80
CA ALA A 86 -13.29 3.87 0.60
C ALA A 86 -13.64 2.40 0.90
N ARG A 87 -14.16 1.64 -0.07
CA ARG A 87 -14.55 0.23 0.10
C ARG A 87 -13.76 -0.74 -0.76
N SER A 88 -12.98 -0.26 -1.73
CA SER A 88 -12.20 -1.14 -2.58
C SER A 88 -11.14 -1.83 -1.73
N PRO A 89 -11.16 -3.18 -1.68
CA PRO A 89 -10.19 -3.95 -0.94
C PRO A 89 -8.83 -4.00 -1.65
N TYR A 90 -8.64 -3.24 -2.73
CA TYR A 90 -7.41 -3.13 -3.50
C TYR A 90 -6.83 -1.70 -3.53
N THR A 91 -7.42 -0.78 -2.78
CA THR A 91 -6.82 0.55 -2.56
C THR A 91 -5.96 0.50 -1.30
N HIS A 92 -4.77 1.09 -1.33
CA HIS A 92 -3.75 0.99 -0.27
C HIS A 92 -4.26 1.27 1.16
N ALA A 93 -5.38 2.00 1.30
CA ALA A 93 -6.00 2.29 2.59
C ALA A 93 -6.76 1.11 3.23
N ASN A 94 -7.15 0.08 2.46
CA ASN A 94 -8.03 -1.01 2.89
C ASN A 94 -7.43 -2.42 2.71
N LEU A 95 -6.19 -2.54 2.24
CA LEU A 95 -5.49 -3.82 2.20
C LEU A 95 -5.03 -4.23 3.60
N SER A 96 -5.96 -4.86 4.32
CA SER A 96 -5.64 -5.59 5.54
C SER A 96 -5.22 -7.03 5.22
N ALA A 97 -4.35 -7.60 6.05
CA ALA A 97 -3.94 -9.00 5.95
C ALA A 97 -5.12 -10.01 6.06
N GLY A 98 -6.30 -9.55 6.46
CA GLY A 98 -7.53 -10.37 6.52
C GLY A 98 -8.20 -10.61 5.16
N TYR A 99 -7.94 -9.80 4.14
CA TYR A 99 -8.56 -9.94 2.81
C TYR A 99 -7.70 -10.72 1.82
N ASP A 100 -6.39 -10.45 1.77
CA ASP A 100 -5.42 -11.27 1.05
C ASP A 100 -4.22 -11.57 1.96
N PRO A 101 -4.10 -12.82 2.48
CA PRO A 101 -2.96 -13.23 3.31
C PRO A 101 -1.61 -13.17 2.58
N HIS A 102 -1.64 -13.13 1.25
CA HIS A 102 -0.48 -13.03 0.38
C HIS A 102 -0.14 -11.59 -0.04
N TYR A 103 -0.95 -10.61 0.38
CA TYR A 103 -0.62 -9.21 0.14
C TYR A 103 0.49 -8.75 1.08
N ASP A 104 1.62 -8.45 0.48
CA ASP A 104 2.83 -7.92 1.11
C ASP A 104 3.12 -6.59 0.42
N PHE A 105 3.03 -5.47 1.15
CA PHE A 105 3.26 -4.13 0.59
C PHE A 105 4.66 -3.99 -0.05
N THR A 106 5.60 -4.86 0.32
CA THR A 106 7.00 -4.81 -0.08
C THR A 106 7.34 -5.49 -1.40
N ALA A 107 6.42 -6.21 -2.06
CA ALA A 107 6.66 -6.68 -3.42
C ALA A 107 6.37 -5.56 -4.42
N GLN A 108 7.12 -4.45 -4.34
CA GLN A 108 7.17 -3.48 -5.42
C GLN A 108 7.75 -4.19 -6.63
N ILE A 109 6.87 -4.61 -7.54
CA ILE A 109 7.26 -5.39 -8.71
C ILE A 109 8.18 -4.51 -9.55
N SER A 110 9.49 -4.71 -9.42
CA SER A 110 10.47 -4.20 -10.37
C SER A 110 10.30 -5.03 -11.65
N THR A 111 9.35 -4.61 -12.50
CA THR A 111 9.06 -5.25 -13.79
C THR A 111 10.03 -4.83 -14.90
N GLY A 112 10.99 -3.94 -14.60
CA GLY A 112 12.08 -3.57 -15.51
C GLY A 112 13.39 -4.23 -15.11
N ASP A 113 14.33 -4.30 -16.05
CA ASP A 113 15.73 -4.55 -15.73
C ASP A 113 16.23 -3.50 -14.71
N ASP A 114 17.29 -3.82 -13.96
CA ASP A 114 18.03 -2.95 -13.03
C ASP A 114 18.69 -1.74 -13.75
N THR A 115 18.00 -1.14 -14.71
CA THR A 115 18.34 0.16 -15.27
C THR A 115 18.16 1.16 -14.14
N SER A 116 19.29 1.49 -13.51
CA SER A 116 19.44 2.63 -12.64
C SER A 116 18.83 3.82 -13.38
N PHE A 117 17.68 4.29 -12.91
CA PHE A 117 17.23 5.64 -13.25
C PHE A 117 18.38 6.57 -12.87
N MET A 118 18.99 7.23 -13.86
CA MET A 118 20.01 8.25 -13.65
C MET A 118 19.39 9.41 -12.86
N GLY A 119 19.26 9.23 -11.55
CA GLY A 119 18.59 10.16 -10.65
C GLY A 119 18.53 9.66 -9.22
N VAL A 120 18.12 8.41 -8.98
CA VAL A 120 18.12 7.77 -7.65
C VAL A 120 18.14 6.25 -7.87
N SER A 121 19.30 5.61 -7.75
CA SER A 121 19.34 4.17 -7.47
C SER A 121 18.64 3.92 -6.13
N PRO A 122 18.03 2.76 -5.85
CA PRO A 122 17.86 2.36 -4.46
C PRO A 122 19.25 2.41 -3.84
N GLN A 123 19.55 3.44 -3.05
CA GLN A 123 20.76 3.43 -2.25
C GLN A 123 20.61 2.17 -1.41
N ALA A 124 21.43 1.16 -1.71
CA ALA A 124 21.70 0.11 -0.75
C ALA A 124 21.90 0.82 0.57
N ALA A 125 21.12 0.44 1.58
CA ALA A 125 21.25 0.99 2.92
C ALA A 125 22.75 1.14 3.21
N PRO A 126 23.22 2.32 3.64
CA PRO A 126 24.64 2.57 3.74
C PRO A 126 25.26 1.36 4.43
N THR A 127 26.33 0.81 3.86
CA THR A 127 27.19 -0.15 4.57
C THR A 127 27.94 0.56 5.70
N ALA A 128 27.29 1.53 6.36
CA ALA A 128 27.65 1.99 7.67
C ALA A 128 27.73 0.74 8.54
N ALA A 129 28.91 0.46 9.08
CA ALA A 129 29.11 -0.67 9.98
C ALA A 129 28.19 -0.54 11.22
N ASP A 130 27.77 0.68 11.54
CA ASP A 130 26.92 1.01 12.69
C ASP A 130 25.43 0.67 12.45
N PRO A 131 24.86 -0.27 13.22
CA PRO A 131 23.42 -0.58 13.22
C PRO A 131 22.51 0.63 13.47
N VAL A 132 22.95 1.62 14.26
CA VAL A 132 22.16 2.81 14.57
C VAL A 132 21.99 3.68 13.33
N VAL A 133 23.05 3.88 12.56
CA VAL A 133 23.01 4.68 11.32
C VAL A 133 22.19 3.99 10.25
N ARG A 134 22.36 2.66 10.09
CA ARG A 134 21.53 1.87 9.15
C ARG A 134 20.06 1.89 9.56
N GLY A 135 19.79 1.70 10.85
CA GLY A 135 18.45 1.74 11.42
C GLY A 135 17.75 3.07 11.21
N ALA A 136 18.46 4.19 11.40
CA ALA A 136 17.93 5.53 11.16
C ALA A 136 17.52 5.73 9.69
N HIS A 137 18.37 5.26 8.76
CA HIS A 137 18.09 5.32 7.34
C HIS A 137 16.85 4.48 6.98
N LEU A 138 16.84 3.20 7.38
CA LEU A 138 15.72 2.28 7.15
C LEU A 138 14.42 2.81 7.76
N TYR A 139 14.47 3.37 8.96
CA TYR A 139 13.29 3.96 9.63
C TYR A 139 12.63 5.06 8.79
N VAL A 140 13.42 5.84 8.05
CA VAL A 140 12.91 6.89 7.16
C VAL A 140 12.50 6.32 5.80
N THR A 141 13.33 5.47 5.17
CA THR A 141 13.06 4.96 3.82
C THR A 141 11.91 3.97 3.77
N GLU A 142 11.72 3.16 4.81
CA GLU A 142 10.57 2.27 4.97
C GLU A 142 9.30 3.00 5.43
N GLY A 143 9.35 4.33 5.55
CA GLY A 143 8.19 5.18 5.83
C GLY A 143 7.69 5.13 7.28
N CYS A 144 8.43 4.50 8.20
CA CYS A 144 8.02 4.40 9.60
C CYS A 144 7.85 5.79 10.24
N ALA A 145 8.74 6.72 9.90
CA ALA A 145 8.72 8.10 10.38
C ALA A 145 7.43 8.87 10.02
N THR A 146 6.75 8.51 8.92
CA THR A 146 5.52 9.16 8.46
C THR A 146 4.39 9.01 9.47
N CYS A 147 4.31 7.84 10.12
CA CYS A 147 3.25 7.54 11.08
C CYS A 147 3.71 7.73 12.53
N HIS A 148 4.97 7.43 12.83
CA HIS A 148 5.50 7.41 14.20
C HIS A 148 6.38 8.63 14.55
N GLY A 149 6.53 9.57 13.62
CA GLY A 149 7.40 10.75 13.76
C GLY A 149 8.88 10.41 13.55
N LEU A 150 9.71 11.42 13.28
CA LEU A 150 11.14 11.24 12.94
C LEU A 150 11.97 10.49 14.00
N GLU A 151 11.59 10.62 15.27
CA GLU A 151 12.27 10.00 16.41
C GLU A 151 11.45 8.90 17.08
N GLY A 152 10.35 8.44 16.46
CA GLY A 152 9.49 7.41 17.04
C GLY A 152 8.70 7.87 18.27
N ARG A 153 8.58 9.18 18.51
CA ARG A 153 7.82 9.77 19.64
C ARG A 153 6.30 9.79 19.41
N GLY A 154 5.84 9.31 18.25
CA GLY A 154 4.44 9.28 17.86
C GLY A 154 4.00 10.54 17.11
N ALA A 155 2.92 10.40 16.37
CA ALA A 155 2.21 11.46 15.65
C ALA A 155 0.69 11.17 15.69
N PRO A 156 -0.19 12.07 15.21
CA PRO A 156 -1.63 11.78 15.15
C PRO A 156 -1.98 10.51 14.38
N VAL A 157 -1.11 10.09 13.45
CA VAL A 157 -1.29 8.90 12.61
C VAL A 157 -0.88 7.60 13.34
N GLY A 158 0.11 7.64 14.22
CA GLY A 158 0.67 6.44 14.85
C GLY A 158 1.28 6.71 16.23
N PRO A 159 1.21 5.74 17.17
CA PRO A 159 1.63 5.94 18.54
C PRO A 159 3.15 6.09 18.69
N ALA A 160 3.60 6.51 19.87
CA ALA A 160 5.02 6.45 20.23
C ALA A 160 5.52 5.00 20.28
N ILE A 161 6.68 4.77 19.68
CA ILE A 161 7.38 3.46 19.63
C ILE A 161 8.78 3.52 20.23
N VAL A 162 9.31 4.71 20.47
CA VAL A 162 10.57 4.90 21.19
C VAL A 162 10.44 4.33 22.62
N GLY A 163 11.44 3.57 23.06
CA GLY A 163 11.44 2.91 24.37
C GLY A 163 10.62 1.61 24.46
N GLN A 164 9.98 1.17 23.37
CA GLN A 164 9.42 -0.19 23.29
C GLN A 164 10.55 -1.22 23.13
N ASP A 165 10.31 -2.45 23.60
CA ASP A 165 11.27 -3.53 23.42
C ASP A 165 11.32 -4.01 21.96
N ALA A 166 12.50 -4.43 21.51
CA ALA A 166 12.73 -4.85 20.13
C ALA A 166 11.81 -5.99 19.70
N LYS A 167 11.49 -6.93 20.59
CA LYS A 167 10.60 -8.06 20.28
C LYS A 167 9.17 -7.60 20.01
N THR A 168 8.65 -6.68 20.81
CA THR A 168 7.32 -6.07 20.59
C THR A 168 7.29 -5.30 19.29
N ILE A 169 8.34 -4.52 18.96
CA ILE A 169 8.43 -3.81 17.69
C ILE A 169 8.43 -4.81 16.53
N THR A 170 9.29 -5.83 16.54
CA THR A 170 9.33 -6.86 15.50
C THR A 170 7.98 -7.54 15.33
N GLN A 171 7.33 -7.95 16.42
CA GLN A 171 6.01 -8.57 16.36
C GLN A 171 4.98 -7.65 15.70
N ARG A 172 4.95 -6.36 16.07
CA ARG A 172 4.01 -5.39 15.49
C ARG A 172 4.30 -5.16 14.01
N VAL A 173 5.56 -5.03 13.61
CA VAL A 173 5.98 -4.89 12.19
C VAL A 173 5.54 -6.09 11.35
N ARG A 174 5.63 -7.31 11.91
CA ARG A 174 5.17 -8.55 11.25
C ARG A 174 3.65 -8.72 11.22
N GLN A 175 2.93 -8.05 12.11
CA GLN A 175 1.47 -8.17 12.23
C GLN A 175 0.72 -7.05 11.49
N GLY A 176 1.22 -5.83 11.50
CA GLY A 176 0.54 -4.65 10.93
C GLY A 176 -0.75 -4.26 11.68
N PRO A 177 -0.71 -3.93 12.99
CA PRO A 177 -1.93 -3.60 13.73
C PRO A 177 -2.46 -2.20 13.40
N GLY A 178 -3.77 -2.01 13.45
CA GLY A 178 -4.41 -0.69 13.47
C GLY A 178 -4.22 0.14 12.20
N GLY A 179 -4.15 -0.50 11.03
CA GLY A 179 -3.89 0.18 9.74
C GLY A 179 -2.41 0.36 9.41
N MET A 180 -1.50 -0.07 10.28
CA MET A 180 -0.07 -0.16 9.96
C MET A 180 0.18 -1.25 8.92
N PRO A 181 0.97 -1.00 7.86
CA PRO A 181 1.35 -2.02 6.90
C PRO A 181 2.05 -3.20 7.56
N ARG A 182 1.82 -4.40 7.03
CA ARG A 182 2.57 -5.60 7.37
C ARG A 182 3.83 -5.67 6.53
N PHE A 183 4.97 -5.96 7.17
CA PHE A 183 6.24 -6.19 6.48
C PHE A 183 6.62 -7.67 6.57
N SER A 184 6.72 -8.36 5.42
CA SER A 184 7.20 -9.74 5.38
C SER A 184 8.73 -9.84 5.61
N PRO A 185 9.25 -11.02 5.98
CA PRO A 185 10.69 -11.24 6.09
C PRO A 185 11.47 -11.01 4.78
N ASP A 186 10.79 -11.09 3.63
CA ASP A 186 11.40 -10.85 2.32
C ASP A 186 11.45 -9.34 2.00
N GLY A 187 10.57 -8.55 2.59
CA GLY A 187 10.48 -7.10 2.39
C GLY A 187 11.32 -6.27 3.36
N LEU A 188 11.27 -6.63 4.64
CA LEU A 188 12.10 -6.04 5.68
C LEU A 188 12.62 -7.17 6.55
N THR A 189 13.89 -7.50 6.47
CA THR A 189 14.50 -8.63 7.16
C THR A 189 14.52 -8.44 8.67
N ASP A 190 14.65 -9.53 9.44
CA ASP A 190 14.77 -9.43 10.89
C ASP A 190 16.01 -8.62 11.33
N GLN A 191 17.08 -8.64 10.52
CA GLN A 191 18.27 -7.84 10.78
C GLN A 191 18.03 -6.35 10.56
N GLU A 192 17.28 -5.97 9.53
CA GLU A 192 16.92 -4.58 9.27
C GLU A 192 15.99 -4.04 10.36
N ILE A 193 15.05 -4.86 10.84
CA ILE A 193 14.23 -4.50 12.02
C ILE A 193 15.12 -4.35 13.26
N ALA A 194 16.10 -5.24 13.46
CA ALA A 194 17.04 -5.13 14.57
C ALA A 194 17.83 -3.80 14.51
N ASP A 195 18.32 -3.41 13.33
CA ASP A 195 18.99 -2.13 13.11
C ASP A 195 18.05 -0.95 13.43
N ILE A 196 16.79 -0.97 12.97
CA ILE A 196 15.78 0.06 13.31
C ILE A 196 15.56 0.13 14.83
N THR A 197 15.45 -1.01 15.51
CA THR A 197 15.27 -1.02 16.97
C THR A 197 16.50 -0.52 17.71
N ALA A 198 17.71 -0.76 17.18
CA ALA A 198 18.95 -0.19 17.72
C ALA A 198 18.96 1.35 17.59
N TYR A 199 18.51 1.87 16.45
CA TYR A 199 18.30 3.30 16.28
C TYR A 199 17.31 3.87 17.32
N LEU A 200 16.12 3.27 17.45
CA LEU A 200 15.12 3.74 18.41
C LEU A 200 15.62 3.68 19.87
N ALA A 201 16.42 2.67 20.22
CA ALA A 201 17.05 2.57 21.52
C ALA A 201 18.08 3.70 21.75
N SER A 202 18.84 4.08 20.71
CA SER A 202 19.82 5.17 20.79
C SER A 202 19.20 6.53 21.12
N ILE A 203 17.96 6.76 20.68
CA ILE A 203 17.19 7.98 20.98
C ILE A 203 16.83 8.06 22.46
N VAL A 204 16.53 6.92 23.11
CA VAL A 204 16.20 6.86 24.54
C VAL A 204 17.42 7.20 25.40
N THR A 205 18.60 6.71 25.00
CA THR A 205 19.84 6.88 25.75
C THR A 205 20.44 8.28 25.67
N ASN A 206 20.04 9.09 24.69
CA ASN A 206 20.55 10.45 24.49
C ASN A 206 19.73 11.51 25.25
N LYS A 207 19.30 11.18 26.48
CA LYS A 207 18.46 12.01 27.34
C LYS A 207 19.24 12.60 28.50
#